data_AF-A0A2W5NN27-F1
#
_entry.id   AF-A0A2W5NN27-F1
#
_cell.length_a   1.000
_cell.length_b   1.000
_cell.length_c   1.000
_cell.angle_alpha   90.00
_cell.angle_beta   90.00
_cell.angle_gamma   90.00
#
_symmetry.space_group_name_H-M   'P 1'
#
loop_
_entity.id
_entity.type
_entity.pdbx_description
1 polymer ?
#
loop_
_entity_poly.entity_id
_entity_poly.type
_entity_poly.pdbx_seq_one_letter_code
_entity_poly.pdbx_strand_id
1 'polypeptide(L)'
;MASALLPEPTMPALDASPAALSASEQSLDAFDLRQMRSSSGANYSVISPRCPEGRPGEIVVCAPDPEKERLRPLPEGYDVPQGPPRLEMKLDETTTADVHLQAEVFPNGTTSNRVMVGVKKKF
;
A
#
# COMPACT_ATOMS: atom_id res chain seq x y z
N MET A 1 -28.81 -45.52 39.22
CA MET A 1 -28.94 -44.58 38.09
C MET A 1 -28.23 -43.30 38.48
N ALA A 2 -27.07 -43.03 37.89
CA ALA A 2 -26.27 -41.84 38.14
C ALA A 2 -26.71 -40.74 37.16
N SER A 3 -27.12 -39.57 37.67
CA SER A 3 -27.22 -38.34 36.89
C SER A 3 -26.06 -37.44 37.29
N ALA A 4 -25.09 -37.30 36.39
CA ALA A 4 -24.02 -36.32 36.50
C ALA A 4 -24.57 -34.97 36.03
N LEU A 5 -24.66 -33.99 36.93
CA LEU A 5 -24.79 -32.57 36.55
C LEU A 5 -23.39 -32.05 36.20
N LEU A 6 -23.24 -31.51 34.99
CA LEU A 6 -22.05 -30.79 34.56
C LEU A 6 -22.04 -29.38 35.19
N PRO A 7 -20.90 -28.86 35.65
CA PRO A 7 -20.78 -27.48 36.11
C PRO A 7 -20.71 -26.49 34.94
N GLU A 8 -21.44 -25.38 35.05
CA GLU A 8 -21.40 -24.24 34.12
C GLU A 8 -20.01 -23.58 34.08
N PRO A 9 -19.51 -23.15 32.91
CA PRO A 9 -18.27 -22.38 32.84
C PRO A 9 -18.51 -20.92 33.24
N THR A 10 -18.00 -20.52 34.41
CA THR A 10 -17.90 -19.13 34.83
C THR A 10 -16.95 -18.37 33.90
N MET A 11 -17.45 -17.40 33.13
CA MET A 11 -16.58 -16.45 32.42
C MET A 11 -15.98 -15.44 33.40
N PRO A 12 -14.69 -15.06 33.27
CA PRO A 12 -14.13 -13.97 34.04
C PRO A 12 -14.74 -12.63 33.59
N ALA A 13 -15.08 -11.78 34.54
CA ALA A 13 -15.60 -10.45 34.31
C ALA A 13 -14.59 -9.59 33.52
N LEU A 14 -14.96 -9.20 32.30
CA LEU A 14 -14.30 -8.16 31.53
C LEU A 14 -14.76 -6.79 32.05
N ASP A 15 -14.28 -6.39 33.23
CA ASP A 15 -14.46 -5.02 33.70
C ASP A 15 -13.11 -4.49 34.21
N ALA A 16 -12.25 -4.17 33.25
CA ALA A 16 -11.06 -3.37 33.49
C ALA A 16 -11.13 -2.19 32.51
N SER A 17 -11.67 -1.07 33.00
CA SER A 17 -11.61 0.22 32.32
C SER A 17 -10.14 0.58 32.03
N PRO A 18 -9.74 0.87 30.78
CA PRO A 18 -8.37 1.24 30.51
C PRO A 18 -8.07 2.57 31.20
N ALA A 19 -7.07 2.57 32.08
CA ALA A 19 -6.54 3.79 32.68
C ALA A 19 -6.22 4.80 31.57
N ALA A 20 -6.76 6.00 31.68
CA ALA A 20 -6.54 7.07 30.71
C ALA A 20 -5.04 7.29 30.53
N LEU A 21 -4.56 7.17 29.28
CA LEU A 21 -3.19 7.50 28.91
C LEU A 21 -2.98 9.00 29.15
N SER A 22 -1.99 9.34 29.97
CA SER A 22 -1.59 10.72 30.24
C SER A 22 -1.24 11.42 28.91
N ALA A 23 -2.10 12.35 28.49
CA ALA A 23 -1.83 13.19 27.33
C ALA A 23 -0.60 14.06 27.64
N SER A 24 0.49 13.83 26.90
CA SER A 24 1.66 14.71 26.94
C SER A 24 1.34 15.91 26.05
N GLU A 25 1.11 17.09 26.64
CA GLU A 25 0.94 18.33 25.90
C GLU A 25 2.27 18.68 25.20
N GLN A 26 2.37 18.41 23.89
CA GLN A 26 3.48 18.88 23.08
C GLN A 26 3.24 20.35 22.74
N SER A 27 3.87 21.24 23.52
CA SER A 27 3.84 22.68 23.26
C SER A 27 4.64 23.03 21.99
N LEU A 28 3.98 23.71 21.06
CA LEU A 28 4.52 24.15 19.76
C LEU A 28 5.58 25.26 19.89
N ASP A 29 5.70 25.91 21.05
CA ASP A 29 6.67 26.99 21.29
C ASP A 29 8.11 26.49 21.52
N ALA A 30 8.31 25.18 21.69
CA ALA A 30 9.64 24.60 21.93
C ALA A 30 10.46 24.39 20.64
N PHE A 31 9.89 24.61 19.45
CA PHE A 31 10.53 24.31 18.18
C PHE A 31 10.80 25.57 17.34
N ASP A 32 11.96 26.22 17.59
CA ASP A 32 12.41 27.37 16.80
C ASP A 32 13.36 26.95 15.65
N LEU A 33 12.84 26.99 14.42
CA LEU A 33 13.57 26.70 13.19
C LEU A 33 14.80 27.60 12.97
N ARG A 34 14.86 28.79 13.58
CA ARG A 34 15.97 29.73 13.43
C ARG A 34 17.22 29.24 14.16
N GLN A 35 17.06 28.50 15.26
CA GLN A 35 18.19 27.95 16.04
C GLN A 35 18.90 26.79 15.31
N MET A 36 18.24 26.08 14.39
CA MET A 36 18.88 24.99 13.64
C MET A 36 19.84 25.49 12.54
N ARG A 37 19.72 26.75 12.10
CA ARG A 37 20.55 27.30 11.03
C ARG A 37 21.98 27.66 11.47
N SER A 38 22.29 27.64 12.77
CA SER A 38 23.55 28.12 13.32
C SER A 38 24.54 27.01 13.72
N SER A 39 24.53 25.85 13.06
CA SER A 39 25.64 24.90 13.19
C SER A 39 26.85 25.38 12.37
N SER A 40 27.64 26.26 12.97
CA SER A 40 28.93 26.73 12.45
C SER A 40 29.93 25.58 12.39
N GLY A 41 30.09 24.96 11.23
CA GLY A 41 31.17 23.99 11.01
C GLY A 41 31.04 23.06 9.81
N ALA A 42 29.89 23.02 9.13
CA ALA A 42 29.71 22.18 7.95
C ALA A 42 29.65 23.04 6.68
N ASN A 43 30.58 22.79 5.77
CA ASN A 43 30.57 23.34 4.41
C ASN A 43 29.45 22.68 3.61
N TYR A 44 28.22 23.13 3.82
CA TYR A 44 27.10 22.75 2.97
C TYR A 44 27.23 23.54 1.67
N SER A 45 27.46 22.87 0.53
CA SER A 45 27.18 23.49 -0.75
C SER A 45 25.67 23.66 -0.84
N VAL A 46 25.18 24.86 -0.50
CA VAL A 46 23.77 25.19 -0.66
C VAL A 46 23.52 25.27 -2.16
N ILE A 47 23.05 24.17 -2.73
CA ILE A 47 22.49 24.17 -4.07
C ILE A 47 21.26 25.08 -3.98
N SER A 48 21.36 26.28 -4.56
CA SER A 48 20.24 27.22 -4.56
C SER A 48 19.07 26.55 -5.28
N PRO A 49 17.96 26.28 -4.59
CA PRO A 49 16.83 25.63 -5.22
C PRO A 49 16.31 26.54 -6.33
N ARG A 50 16.05 25.99 -7.52
CA ARG A 50 15.45 26.72 -8.65
C ARG A 50 13.95 26.98 -8.43
N CYS A 51 13.57 27.29 -7.20
CA CYS A 51 12.22 27.56 -6.81
C CYS A 51 11.84 29.00 -7.11
N PRO A 52 10.62 29.25 -7.59
CA PRO A 52 10.06 30.61 -7.54
C PRO A 52 9.91 31.06 -6.08
N GLU A 53 10.08 32.35 -5.83
CA GLU A 53 9.78 32.95 -4.53
C GLU A 53 8.28 32.88 -4.26
N GLY A 54 7.89 32.31 -3.11
CA GLY A 54 6.50 32.22 -2.70
C GLY A 54 5.93 33.56 -2.26
N ARG A 55 4.63 33.77 -2.50
CA ARG A 55 3.90 34.96 -2.03
C ARG A 55 3.34 34.76 -0.61
N PRO A 56 3.01 35.83 0.13
CA PRO A 56 2.34 35.71 1.42
C PRO A 56 1.03 34.91 1.30
N GLY A 57 0.91 33.84 2.08
CA GLY A 57 -0.24 32.92 2.03
C GLY A 57 -0.08 31.73 1.07
N GLU A 58 1.08 31.59 0.41
CA GLU A 58 1.38 30.48 -0.49
C GLU A 58 2.49 29.58 0.08
N ILE A 59 2.32 28.26 -0.03
CA ILE A 59 3.36 27.29 0.28
C ILE A 59 3.89 26.75 -1.04
N VAL A 60 5.10 27.16 -1.41
CA VAL A 60 5.79 26.65 -2.60
C VAL A 60 6.56 25.39 -2.20
N VAL A 61 6.12 24.23 -2.72
CA VAL A 61 6.81 22.96 -2.56
C VAL A 61 7.56 22.65 -3.85
N CYS A 62 8.88 22.67 -3.79
CA CYS A 62 9.72 22.27 -4.90
C CYS A 62 10.39 20.93 -4.65
N ALA A 63 10.57 20.20 -5.75
CA ALA A 63 11.44 19.06 -5.81
C ALA A 63 12.92 19.51 -5.75
N PRO A 64 13.78 18.89 -4.91
CA PRO A 64 15.23 19.13 -4.90
C PRO A 64 15.92 18.99 -6.26
N ASP A 65 15.47 18.06 -7.11
CA ASP A 65 15.95 17.83 -8.47
C ASP A 65 14.74 17.68 -9.43
N PRO A 66 14.29 18.78 -10.04
CA PRO A 66 13.03 18.80 -10.79
C PRO A 66 13.05 17.89 -12.01
N GLU A 67 14.20 17.56 -12.58
CA GLU A 67 14.29 16.67 -13.74
C GLU A 67 14.18 15.20 -13.35
N LYS A 68 14.75 14.81 -12.19
CA LYS A 68 14.64 13.43 -11.68
C LYS A 68 13.29 13.14 -11.05
N GLU A 69 12.74 14.11 -10.35
CA GLU A 69 11.50 13.98 -9.59
C GLU A 69 10.27 14.34 -10.44
N ARG A 70 10.49 14.73 -11.71
CA ARG A 70 9.41 14.92 -12.67
C ARG A 70 8.69 13.61 -12.90
N LEU A 71 7.37 13.65 -12.79
CA LEU A 71 6.52 12.58 -13.31
C LEU A 71 6.82 12.40 -14.79
N ARG A 72 7.35 11.23 -15.15
CA ARG A 72 7.49 10.84 -16.55
C ARG A 72 6.10 10.77 -17.17
N PRO A 73 5.95 11.15 -18.46
CA PRO A 73 4.68 10.97 -19.16
C PRO A 73 4.24 9.51 -19.03
N LEU A 74 2.94 9.31 -18.78
CA LEU A 74 2.39 7.96 -18.79
C LEU A 74 2.71 7.32 -20.16
N PRO A 75 3.21 6.08 -20.20
CA PRO A 75 3.37 5.38 -21.46
C PRO A 75 2.01 5.35 -22.19
N GLU A 76 2.01 5.64 -23.49
CA GLU A 76 0.78 5.70 -24.32
C GLU A 76 0.02 4.38 -24.38
N GLY A 77 0.67 3.28 -23.96
CA GLY A 77 0.06 1.97 -23.78
C GLY A 77 0.33 1.43 -22.38
N TYR A 78 -0.75 1.13 -21.67
CA TYR A 78 -0.74 0.09 -20.65
C TYR A 78 -1.37 -1.13 -21.31
N ASP A 79 -0.55 -2.07 -21.76
CA ASP A 79 -1.03 -3.39 -22.15
C ASP A 79 -1.54 -4.07 -20.87
N VAL A 80 -2.80 -3.82 -20.52
CA VAL A 80 -3.54 -4.76 -19.68
C VAL A 80 -3.68 -5.99 -20.57
N PRO A 81 -3.00 -7.12 -20.31
CA PRO A 81 -3.39 -8.35 -20.98
C PRO A 81 -4.89 -8.50 -20.73
N GLN A 82 -5.70 -8.49 -21.80
CA GLN A 82 -7.13 -8.65 -21.66
C GLN A 82 -7.37 -10.02 -21.05
N GLY A 83 -7.64 -10.02 -19.76
CA GLY A 83 -7.94 -11.21 -19.01
C GLY A 83 -6.91 -11.55 -17.93
N PRO A 84 -7.30 -12.48 -17.06
CA PRO A 84 -6.46 -12.98 -15.99
C PRO A 84 -5.09 -13.48 -16.50
N PRO A 85 -4.02 -13.34 -15.70
CA PRO A 85 -2.69 -13.80 -16.09
C PRO A 85 -2.76 -15.29 -16.44
N ARG A 86 -2.28 -15.62 -17.65
CA ARG A 86 -2.24 -16.98 -18.19
C ARG A 86 -0.80 -17.40 -18.39
N LEU A 87 -0.41 -18.46 -17.70
CA LEU A 87 0.86 -19.14 -17.89
C LEU A 87 0.63 -20.27 -18.90
N GLU A 88 1.34 -20.26 -20.02
CA GLU A 88 1.28 -21.34 -21.02
C GLU A 88 2.62 -22.08 -21.08
N MET A 89 2.55 -23.41 -21.15
CA MET A 89 3.69 -24.29 -21.31
C MET A 89 3.44 -25.25 -22.48
N LYS A 90 4.35 -25.24 -23.46
CA LYS A 90 4.32 -26.23 -24.56
C LYS A 90 4.84 -27.56 -24.04
N LEU A 91 4.02 -28.62 -24.15
CA LEU A 91 4.39 -29.97 -23.76
C LEU A 91 5.05 -30.73 -24.92
N ASP A 92 4.50 -30.56 -26.12
CA ASP A 92 5.03 -31.06 -27.38
C ASP A 92 4.63 -30.13 -28.54
N GLU A 93 4.88 -30.51 -29.80
CA GLU A 93 4.55 -29.69 -30.98
C GLU A 93 3.04 -29.47 -31.17
N THR A 94 2.22 -30.36 -30.61
CA THR A 94 0.75 -30.40 -30.75
C THR A 94 0.00 -30.09 -29.46
N THR A 95 0.65 -30.16 -28.30
CA THR A 95 0.02 -30.10 -26.98
C THR A 95 0.55 -28.93 -26.16
N THR A 96 -0.35 -28.13 -25.59
CA THR A 96 -0.04 -27.00 -24.71
C THR A 96 -0.84 -27.12 -23.42
N ALA A 97 -0.19 -27.01 -22.28
CA ALA A 97 -0.83 -26.86 -20.98
C ALA A 97 -0.90 -25.38 -20.60
N ASP A 98 -1.95 -24.97 -19.89
CA ASP A 98 -2.05 -23.62 -19.38
C ASP A 98 -2.64 -23.55 -17.97
N VAL A 99 -2.21 -22.55 -17.21
CA VAL A 99 -2.79 -22.18 -15.93
C VAL A 99 -3.23 -20.74 -16.03
N HIS A 100 -4.50 -20.46 -15.75
CA HIS A 100 -5.02 -19.09 -15.78
C HIS A 100 -5.95 -18.84 -14.60
N LEU A 101 -5.98 -17.60 -14.12
CA LEU A 101 -7.03 -17.18 -13.19
C LEU A 101 -8.34 -17.02 -13.98
N GLN A 102 -9.49 -17.06 -13.32
CA GLN A 102 -10.77 -16.68 -13.90
C GLN A 102 -11.53 -15.91 -12.82
N ALA A 103 -11.89 -14.66 -13.12
CA ALA A 103 -12.70 -13.84 -12.25
C ALA A 103 -14.11 -13.72 -12.85
N GLU A 104 -15.12 -14.14 -12.10
CA GLU A 104 -16.53 -14.07 -12.52
C GLU A 104 -17.34 -13.35 -11.44
N VAL A 105 -18.12 -12.35 -11.84
CA VAL A 105 -19.01 -11.59 -10.93
C VAL A 105 -20.40 -12.21 -11.00
N PHE A 106 -20.90 -12.68 -9.86
CA PHE A 106 -22.25 -13.22 -9.74
C PHE A 106 -23.30 -12.11 -9.64
N PRO A 107 -24.57 -12.39 -9.98
CA PRO A 107 -25.66 -11.40 -9.91
C PRO A 107 -25.89 -10.78 -8.52
N ASN A 108 -25.44 -11.45 -7.46
CA ASN A 108 -25.49 -10.97 -6.07
C ASN A 108 -24.32 -10.02 -5.70
N GLY A 109 -23.47 -9.63 -6.66
CA GLY A 109 -22.32 -8.76 -6.44
C GLY A 109 -21.09 -9.44 -5.86
N THR A 110 -21.13 -10.76 -5.62
CA THR A 110 -19.96 -11.51 -5.15
C THR A 110 -19.06 -11.86 -6.33
N THR A 111 -17.75 -11.70 -6.15
CA THR A 111 -16.74 -12.06 -7.17
C THR A 111 -16.12 -13.41 -6.83
N SER A 112 -16.13 -14.36 -7.76
CA SER A 112 -15.45 -15.65 -7.67
C SER A 112 -14.15 -15.60 -8.44
N ASN A 113 -13.03 -15.79 -7.74
CA ASN A 113 -11.72 -15.98 -8.35
C ASN A 113 -11.38 -17.47 -8.35
N ARG A 114 -11.18 -18.05 -9.52
CA ARG A 114 -10.84 -19.47 -9.72
C ARG A 114 -9.47 -19.59 -10.36
N VAL A 115 -8.74 -20.65 -10.02
CA VAL A 115 -7.52 -21.06 -10.72
C VAL A 115 -7.91 -22.20 -11.65
N MET A 116 -7.70 -22.03 -12.96
CA MET A 116 -8.05 -22.99 -13.99
C MET A 116 -6.78 -23.62 -14.56
N VAL A 117 -6.85 -24.92 -14.87
CA VAL A 117 -5.79 -25.66 -15.56
C VAL A 117 -6.38 -26.22 -16.86
N GLY A 118 -5.79 -25.86 -17.99
CA GLY A 118 -6.23 -26.23 -19.33
C GLY A 118 -5.20 -27.08 -20.07
N VAL A 119 -5.67 -27.93 -20.97
CA VAL A 119 -4.84 -28.66 -21.95
C VAL A 119 -5.45 -28.45 -23.33
N LYS A 120 -4.64 -27.96 -24.26
CA LYS A 120 -4.99 -27.75 -25.67
C LYS A 120 -4.21 -28.73 -26.53
N LYS A 121 -4.90 -29.45 -27.42
CA LYS A 121 -4.30 -30.36 -28.40
C LYS A 121 -4.70 -29.93 -29.81
N LYS A 122 -3.72 -29.72 -30.68
CA LYS A 122 -3.93 -29.46 -32.11
C LYS A 122 -4.11 -30.81 -32.84
N PHE A 123 -5.06 -30.87 -33.76
CA PHE A 123 -5.34 -32.03 -34.63
C PHE A 123 -4.88 -31.74 -36.06
#